data_AF-A0AAU4M097-F1
#
_entry.id   AF-A0AAU4M097-F1
#
_cell.length_a   1.000
_cell.length_b   1.000
_cell.length_c   1.000
_cell.angle_alpha   90.00
_cell.angle_beta   90.00
_cell.angle_gamma   90.00
#
_symmetry.space_group_name_H-M   'P 1'
#
loop_
_entity.id
_entity.type
_entity.pdbx_description
1 polymer ?
#
loop_
_entity_poly.entity_id
_entity_poly.type
_entity_poly.pdbx_seq_one_letter_code
_entity_poly.pdbx_strand_id
1 'polypeptide(L)'
;MSETTTPTHTTDTATPTAAVRSRGAVALTVARVALALFFAFSAFAKLIAHESAIETFDRMGWSHGAMYLIGALEMAGAVALLVPLLSGVAAMAFVGLLAGASIVQLTLLDPVNAIMPALLIVLVVLIARDRRDRTAQLIGLVRRRA
;
A
#
# COMPACT_ATOMS: atom_id res chain seq x y z
N MET A 1 2.71 11.34 72.28
CA MET A 1 3.58 10.72 71.26
C MET A 1 2.85 9.52 70.68
N SER A 2 2.26 9.65 69.48
CA SER A 2 1.84 8.55 68.58
C SER A 2 1.26 9.22 67.32
N GLU A 3 2.16 9.63 66.43
CA GLU A 3 1.81 9.97 65.06
C GLU A 3 1.69 8.67 64.28
N THR A 4 0.49 8.32 63.86
CA THR A 4 0.26 7.21 62.93
C THR A 4 0.65 7.67 61.53
N THR A 5 1.88 7.34 61.11
CA THR A 5 2.31 7.44 59.72
C THR A 5 1.97 6.14 58.99
N THR A 6 1.12 6.23 57.97
CA THR A 6 0.93 5.15 56.98
C THR A 6 1.16 5.77 55.59
N PRO A 7 2.29 5.50 54.91
CA PRO A 7 2.48 5.99 53.56
C PRO A 7 1.71 5.11 52.56
N THR A 8 0.82 5.79 51.84
CA THR A 8 0.58 5.71 50.39
C THR A 8 0.60 4.33 49.72
N HIS A 9 -0.60 3.83 49.39
CA HIS A 9 -0.78 2.80 48.36
C HIS A 9 -0.36 3.36 46.99
N THR A 10 0.71 2.81 46.41
CA THR A 10 1.00 2.90 44.98
C THR A 10 -0.01 2.03 44.24
N THR A 11 -1.00 2.65 43.61
CA THR A 11 -1.76 2.03 42.53
C THR A 11 -1.54 2.87 41.28
N ASP A 12 -0.35 2.75 40.71
CA ASP A 12 -0.08 3.22 39.36
C ASP A 12 -0.84 2.28 38.42
N THR A 13 -2.10 2.66 38.16
CA THR A 13 -3.02 1.88 37.33
C THR A 13 -2.62 2.12 35.89
N ALA A 14 -1.59 1.39 35.44
CA ALA A 14 -1.25 1.26 34.03
C ALA A 14 -2.42 0.58 33.31
N THR A 15 -3.40 1.37 32.88
CA THR A 15 -4.36 0.94 31.86
C THR A 15 -3.70 1.24 30.52
N PRO A 16 -3.23 0.25 29.76
CA PRO A 16 -2.79 0.51 28.39
C PRO A 16 -4.04 0.97 27.65
N THR A 17 -4.09 2.26 27.33
CA THR A 17 -5.03 2.83 26.38
C THR A 17 -4.92 1.96 25.13
N ALA A 18 -5.91 1.08 24.94
CA ALA A 18 -6.14 0.41 23.68
C ALA A 18 -6.44 1.54 22.69
N ALA A 19 -5.37 2.06 22.10
CA ALA A 19 -5.39 3.23 21.26
C ALA A 19 -6.44 2.98 20.17
N VAL A 20 -7.53 3.74 20.24
CA VAL A 20 -8.55 3.79 19.21
C VAL A 20 -7.80 3.93 17.89
N ARG A 21 -7.77 2.86 17.08
CA ARG A 21 -7.21 2.92 15.72
C ARG A 21 -7.92 4.09 15.05
N SER A 22 -7.19 5.17 14.82
CA SER A 22 -7.78 6.40 14.30
C SER A 22 -8.53 6.05 13.01
N ARG A 23 -9.66 6.71 12.74
CA ARG A 23 -10.45 6.45 11.52
C ARG A 23 -9.59 6.48 10.24
N GLY A 24 -8.53 7.31 10.23
CA GLY A 24 -7.53 7.33 9.17
C GLY A 24 -6.74 6.02 8.99
N ALA A 25 -6.42 5.32 10.09
CA ALA A 25 -5.73 4.03 10.02
C ALA A 25 -6.59 2.93 9.39
N VAL A 26 -7.90 2.95 9.67
CA VAL A 26 -8.86 2.02 9.05
C VAL A 26 -9.03 2.35 7.58
N ALA A 27 -9.25 3.63 7.23
CA ALA A 27 -9.42 4.08 5.86
C ALA A 27 -8.22 3.71 4.97
N LEU A 28 -6.98 3.92 5.46
CA LEU A 28 -5.77 3.54 4.73
C LEU A 28 -5.61 2.03 4.58
N THR A 29 -6.05 1.25 5.57
CA THR A 29 -6.05 -0.22 5.47
C THR A 29 -7.03 -0.69 4.39
N VAL A 30 -8.25 -0.13 4.38
CA VAL A 30 -9.26 -0.43 3.36
C VAL A 30 -8.76 -0.04 1.97
N ALA A 31 -8.21 1.17 1.83
CA ALA A 31 -7.64 1.63 0.56
C ALA A 31 -6.51 0.71 0.07
N ARG A 32 -5.64 0.24 0.97
CA ARG A 32 -4.57 -0.71 0.62
C ARG A 32 -5.12 -2.03 0.11
N VAL A 33 -6.12 -2.60 0.80
CA VAL A 33 -6.73 -3.87 0.39
C VAL A 33 -7.44 -3.68 -0.95
N ALA A 34 -8.20 -2.61 -1.12
CA ALA A 34 -8.86 -2.30 -2.39
C ALA A 34 -7.86 -2.17 -3.54
N LEU A 35 -6.74 -1.48 -3.30
CA LEU A 35 -5.67 -1.33 -4.29
C LEU A 35 -5.02 -2.67 -4.65
N ALA A 36 -4.70 -3.50 -3.65
CA ALA A 36 -4.14 -4.83 -3.87
C ALA A 36 -5.10 -5.70 -4.70
N LEU A 37 -6.40 -5.67 -4.39
CA LEU A 37 -7.42 -6.40 -5.13
C LEU A 37 -7.55 -5.89 -6.57
N PHE A 38 -7.56 -4.58 -6.77
CA PHE A 38 -7.62 -3.97 -8.10
C PHE A 38 -6.46 -4.43 -8.98
N PHE A 39 -5.23 -4.36 -8.47
CA PHE A 39 -4.06 -4.80 -9.23
C PHE A 39 -3.97 -6.30 -9.39
N ALA A 40 -4.39 -7.10 -8.40
CA ALA A 40 -4.46 -8.54 -8.55
C ALA A 40 -5.44 -8.93 -9.66
N PHE A 41 -6.59 -8.25 -9.75
CA PHE A 41 -7.57 -8.47 -10.82
C PHE A 41 -7.02 -8.06 -12.19
N SER A 42 -6.42 -6.86 -12.28
CA SER A 42 -5.74 -6.35 -13.49
C SER A 42 -4.64 -7.31 -13.97
N ALA A 43 -3.83 -7.80 -13.04
CA ALA A 43 -2.76 -8.75 -13.31
C ALA A 43 -3.30 -10.10 -13.77
N PHE A 44 -4.34 -10.61 -13.11
CA PHE A 44 -4.95 -11.88 -13.45
C PHE A 44 -5.45 -11.87 -14.90
N ALA A 45 -6.16 -10.82 -15.32
CA ALA A 45 -6.62 -10.67 -16.70
C ALA A 45 -5.46 -10.71 -17.73
N LYS A 46 -4.31 -10.09 -17.41
CA LYS A 46 -3.11 -10.13 -18.25
C LYS A 46 -2.45 -11.51 -18.27
N LEU A 47 -2.38 -12.19 -17.13
CA LEU A 47 -1.73 -13.49 -16.99
C LEU A 47 -2.51 -14.62 -17.65
N ILE A 48 -3.84 -14.54 -17.72
CA ILE A 48 -4.67 -15.47 -18.48
C ILE A 48 -4.82 -15.07 -19.96
N ALA A 49 -4.17 -13.97 -20.38
CA ALA A 49 -4.30 -13.39 -21.71
C ALA A 49 -5.76 -13.18 -22.12
N HIS A 50 -6.54 -12.56 -21.23
CA HIS A 50 -7.92 -12.23 -21.52
C HIS A 50 -7.99 -11.26 -22.71
N GLU A 51 -9.02 -11.37 -23.56
CA GLU A 51 -9.14 -10.60 -24.81
C GLU A 51 -9.01 -9.09 -24.59
N SER A 52 -9.57 -8.56 -23.50
CA SER A 52 -9.47 -7.13 -23.18
C SER A 52 -8.03 -6.68 -22.91
N ALA A 53 -7.19 -7.54 -22.35
CA ALA A 53 -5.78 -7.26 -22.14
C ALA A 53 -5.01 -7.34 -23.45
N ILE A 54 -5.24 -8.40 -24.24
CA ILE A 54 -4.60 -8.58 -25.55
C ILE A 54 -4.90 -7.37 -26.45
N GLU A 55 -6.17 -6.99 -26.59
CA GLU A 55 -6.58 -5.88 -27.45
C GLU A 55 -5.90 -4.56 -27.03
N THR A 56 -5.77 -4.31 -25.73
CA THR A 56 -5.09 -3.12 -25.21
C THR A 56 -3.60 -3.14 -25.59
N PHE A 57 -2.92 -4.28 -25.44
CA PHE A 57 -1.50 -4.42 -25.76
C PHE A 57 -1.21 -4.42 -27.26
N ASP A 58 -2.08 -4.99 -28.07
CA ASP A 58 -1.99 -4.95 -29.52
C ASP A 58 -2.18 -3.52 -30.05
N ARG A 59 -3.11 -2.75 -29.48
CA ARG A 59 -3.28 -1.31 -29.80
C ARG A 59 -2.02 -0.50 -29.48
N MET A 60 -1.28 -0.86 -28.44
CA MET A 60 0.00 -0.23 -28.09
C MET A 60 1.16 -0.68 -29.00
N GLY A 61 0.96 -1.70 -29.85
CA GLY A 61 2.01 -2.32 -30.66
C GLY A 61 3.02 -3.11 -29.84
N TRP A 62 2.65 -3.55 -28.63
CA TRP A 62 3.53 -4.24 -27.70
C TRP A 62 3.39 -5.76 -27.84
N SER A 63 4.47 -6.49 -27.54
CA SER A 63 4.42 -7.96 -27.54
C SER A 63 3.60 -8.50 -26.37
N HIS A 64 2.99 -9.67 -26.55
CA HIS A 64 2.30 -10.37 -25.46
C HIS A 64 3.26 -10.75 -24.32
N GLY A 65 4.57 -10.90 -24.61
CA GLY A 65 5.60 -11.07 -23.58
C GLY A 65 5.65 -9.90 -22.60
N ALA A 66 5.53 -8.66 -23.10
CA ALA A 66 5.45 -7.47 -22.24
C ALA A 66 4.17 -7.46 -21.39
N MET A 67 3.04 -7.92 -21.93
CA MET A 67 1.79 -8.08 -21.19
C MET A 67 1.95 -9.03 -20.01
N TYR A 68 2.52 -10.21 -20.21
CA TYR A 68 2.74 -11.17 -19.13
C TYR A 68 3.73 -10.67 -18.09
N LEU A 69 4.81 -9.99 -18.51
CA LEU A 69 5.79 -9.40 -17.60
C LEU A 69 5.14 -8.35 -16.69
N ILE A 70 4.33 -7.46 -17.26
CA ILE A 70 3.61 -6.43 -16.49
C ILE A 70 2.59 -7.07 -15.57
N GLY A 71 1.83 -8.07 -16.05
CA GLY A 71 0.90 -8.82 -15.20
C GLY A 71 1.60 -9.50 -14.02
N ALA A 72 2.77 -10.10 -14.23
CA ALA A 72 3.56 -10.71 -13.16
C ALA A 72 4.04 -9.67 -12.14
N LEU A 73 4.50 -8.50 -12.60
CA LEU A 73 4.92 -7.40 -11.73
C LEU A 73 3.75 -6.81 -10.93
N GLU A 74 2.59 -6.60 -11.56
CA GLU A 74 1.36 -6.16 -10.88
C GLU A 74 0.94 -7.16 -9.80
N MET A 75 0.98 -8.47 -10.10
CA MET A 75 0.63 -9.52 -9.15
C MET A 75 1.62 -9.57 -7.97
N ALA A 76 2.92 -9.55 -8.25
CA ALA A 76 3.95 -9.54 -7.23
C ALA A 76 3.82 -8.31 -6.32
N GLY A 77 3.57 -7.15 -6.91
CA GLY A 77 3.29 -5.90 -6.19
C GLY A 77 2.05 -6.03 -5.30
N ALA A 78 0.94 -6.56 -5.82
CA ALA A 78 -0.32 -6.71 -5.09
C ALA A 78 -0.15 -7.60 -3.85
N VAL A 79 0.53 -8.75 -4.00
CA VAL A 79 0.86 -9.64 -2.90
C VAL A 79 1.79 -8.95 -1.89
N ALA A 80 2.84 -8.27 -2.38
CA ALA A 80 3.78 -7.56 -1.53
C ALA A 80 3.13 -6.39 -0.78
N LEU A 81 2.07 -5.78 -1.31
CA LEU A 81 1.28 -4.75 -0.64
C LEU A 81 0.58 -5.30 0.60
N LEU A 82 0.20 -6.58 0.62
CA LEU A 82 -0.41 -7.23 1.77
C LEU A 82 0.61 -7.56 2.86
N VAL A 83 1.87 -7.83 2.48
CA VAL A 83 2.95 -8.17 3.42
C VAL A 83 3.50 -6.91 4.10
N PRO A 84 3.45 -6.80 5.44
CA PRO A 84 3.84 -5.58 6.14
C PRO A 84 5.28 -5.12 5.90
N LEU A 85 6.19 -6.07 5.77
CA LEU A 85 7.63 -5.81 5.65
C LEU A 85 8.03 -5.36 4.25
N LEU A 86 7.29 -5.78 3.21
CA LEU A 86 7.57 -5.45 1.81
C LEU A 86 6.77 -4.25 1.29
N SER A 87 5.79 -3.76 2.05
CA SER A 87 4.86 -2.73 1.59
C SER A 87 5.53 -1.44 1.10
N GLY A 88 6.71 -1.07 1.62
CA GLY A 88 7.46 0.09 1.15
C GLY A 88 8.12 -0.10 -0.22
N VAL A 89 8.64 -1.30 -0.49
CA VAL A 89 9.21 -1.68 -1.79
C VAL A 89 8.11 -1.90 -2.82
N ALA A 90 7.02 -2.56 -2.41
CA ALA A 90 5.83 -2.76 -3.23
C ALA A 90 5.22 -1.42 -3.70
N ALA A 91 5.15 -0.42 -2.81
CA ALA A 91 4.69 0.90 -3.17
C ALA A 91 5.58 1.57 -4.21
N MET A 92 6.91 1.47 -4.10
CA MET A 92 7.84 2.01 -5.11
C MET A 92 7.68 1.31 -6.46
N ALA A 93 7.52 -0.01 -6.45
CA ALA A 93 7.27 -0.80 -7.66
C ALA A 93 5.95 -0.38 -8.34
N PHE A 94 4.88 -0.18 -7.56
CA PHE A 94 3.60 0.30 -8.09
C PHE A 94 3.65 1.72 -8.62
N VAL A 95 4.40 2.62 -7.97
CA VAL A 95 4.60 3.98 -8.50
C VAL A 95 5.29 3.92 -9.86
N GLY A 96 6.34 3.10 -10.02
CA GLY A 96 7.01 2.92 -11.32
C GLY A 96 6.08 2.35 -12.39
N LEU A 97 5.30 1.32 -12.03
CA LEU A 97 4.35 0.66 -12.94
C LEU A 97 3.24 1.61 -13.38
N LEU A 98 2.64 2.33 -12.44
CA LEU A 98 1.61 3.32 -12.71
C LEU A 98 2.14 4.53 -13.48
N ALA A 99 3.37 4.96 -13.21
CA ALA A 99 4.01 6.02 -13.99
C ALA A 99 4.20 5.58 -15.45
N GLY A 100 4.67 4.34 -15.67
CA GLY A 100 4.73 3.74 -17.00
C GLY A 100 3.37 3.70 -17.69
N ALA A 101 2.33 3.26 -16.97
CA ALA A 101 0.95 3.24 -17.49
C ALA A 101 0.45 4.64 -17.85
N SER A 102 0.68 5.65 -17.00
CA SER A 102 0.32 7.04 -17.31
C SER A 102 1.06 7.57 -18.55
N ILE A 103 2.36 7.29 -18.70
CA ILE A 103 3.12 7.71 -19.89
C ILE A 103 2.54 7.08 -21.15
N VAL A 104 2.32 5.76 -21.13
CA VAL A 104 1.70 5.03 -22.25
C VAL A 104 0.33 5.61 -22.58
N GLN A 105 -0.47 5.92 -21.57
CA GLN A 105 -1.81 6.47 -21.75
C GLN A 105 -1.79 7.87 -22.35
N LEU A 106 -0.78 8.68 -22.02
CA LEU A 106 -0.58 10.02 -22.56
C LEU A 106 0.04 10.03 -23.97
N THR A 107 0.79 8.99 -24.33
CA THR A 107 1.61 8.97 -25.57
C THR A 107 1.09 8.05 -26.65
N LEU A 108 0.52 6.90 -26.28
CA LEU A 108 0.12 5.82 -27.20
C LEU A 108 -1.39 5.56 -27.20
N LEU A 109 -2.11 6.00 -26.16
CA LEU A 109 -3.55 5.77 -26.01
C LEU A 109 -4.27 7.10 -25.71
N ASP A 110 -5.46 7.03 -25.13
CA ASP A 110 -6.29 8.20 -24.78
C ASP A 110 -5.85 8.88 -23.47
N PRO A 111 -5.37 10.15 -23.50
CA PRO A 111 -4.91 10.87 -22.32
C PRO A 111 -5.89 10.92 -21.14
N VAL A 112 -7.21 10.87 -21.40
CA VAL A 112 -8.22 10.95 -20.33
C VAL A 112 -8.10 9.78 -19.34
N ASN A 113 -7.71 8.61 -19.84
CA ASN A 113 -7.56 7.42 -19.03
C ASN A 113 -6.30 7.47 -18.16
N ALA A 114 -5.41 8.47 -18.32
CA ALA A 114 -4.22 8.65 -17.48
C ALA A 114 -4.58 9.19 -16.09
N ILE A 115 -5.81 9.73 -15.93
CA ILE A 115 -6.33 10.26 -14.66
C ILE A 115 -6.41 9.16 -13.60
N MET A 116 -6.94 7.99 -13.95
CA MET A 116 -7.07 6.87 -13.02
C MET A 116 -5.72 6.40 -12.46
N PRO A 117 -4.70 6.06 -13.28
CA PRO A 117 -3.39 5.67 -12.76
C PRO A 117 -2.72 6.81 -11.96
N ALA A 118 -2.90 8.08 -12.34
CA ALA A 118 -2.39 9.21 -11.56
C ALA A 118 -3.01 9.29 -10.15
N LEU A 119 -4.33 9.08 -10.02
CA LEU A 119 -5.00 9.01 -8.72
C LEU A 119 -4.50 7.82 -7.88
N LEU A 120 -4.27 6.67 -8.51
CA LEU A 120 -3.70 5.51 -7.83
C LEU A 120 -2.27 5.77 -7.34
N ILE A 121 -1.46 6.54 -8.09
CA ILE A 121 -0.11 6.95 -7.63
C ILE A 121 -0.21 7.74 -6.33
N VAL A 122 -1.11 8.73 -6.28
CA VAL A 122 -1.32 9.54 -5.06
C VAL A 122 -1.70 8.64 -3.90
N LEU A 123 -2.63 7.71 -4.12
CA LEU A 123 -3.08 6.77 -3.09
C LEU A 123 -1.94 5.86 -2.59
N VAL A 124 -1.15 5.29 -3.50
CA VAL A 124 0.03 4.46 -3.18
C VAL A 124 1.02 5.24 -2.32
N VAL A 125 1.31 6.49 -2.70
CA VAL A 125 2.26 7.36 -1.99
C VAL A 125 1.77 7.66 -0.57
N LEU A 126 0.47 7.94 -0.40
CA LEU A 126 -0.12 8.19 0.92
C LEU A 126 -0.03 6.94 1.83
N ILE A 127 -0.36 5.76 1.29
CA ILE A 127 -0.24 4.48 2.01
C ILE A 127 1.23 4.21 2.41
N ALA A 128 2.17 4.50 1.50
CA ALA A 128 3.60 4.30 1.74
C ALA A 128 4.15 5.20 2.85
N ARG A 129 3.71 6.47 2.90
CA ARG A 129 4.15 7.45 3.91
C ARG A 129 3.67 7.07 5.31
N ASP A 130 2.37 6.83 5.51
CA ASP A 130 1.81 6.46 6.83
C ASP A 130 2.46 5.18 7.39
N ARG A 131 2.80 4.21 6.54
CA ARG A 131 3.52 3.01 6.99
C ARG A 131 4.94 3.28 7.45
N ARG A 132 5.68 4.14 6.77
CA ARG A 132 7.04 4.53 7.19
C ARG A 132 6.99 5.17 8.57
N ASP A 133 6.01 6.04 8.80
CA ASP A 133 5.81 6.72 10.08
C ASP A 133 5.47 5.74 11.20
N ARG A 134 4.55 4.80 10.96
CA ARG A 134 4.20 3.76 11.96
C ARG A 134 5.36 2.82 12.27
N THR A 135 6.12 2.42 11.25
CA THR A 135 7.28 1.55 11.43
C THR A 135 8.37 2.26 12.24
N ALA A 136 8.63 3.53 11.95
CA ALA A 136 9.57 4.35 12.72
C ALA A 136 9.12 4.54 14.18
N GLN A 137 7.83 4.78 14.42
CA GLN A 137 7.27 4.88 15.76
C GLN A 137 7.43 3.57 16.56
N LEU A 138 7.12 2.42 15.95
CA LEU A 138 7.28 1.11 16.60
C LEU A 138 8.74 0.83 16.98
N ILE A 139 9.68 1.11 16.07
CA ILE A 139 11.12 0.95 16.35
C ILE A 139 11.57 1.89 17.48
N GLY A 140 11.10 3.14 17.49
CA GLY A 140 11.39 4.10 18.55
C GLY A 140 10.87 3.66 19.92
N LEU A 141 9.68 3.05 19.98
CA LEU A 141 9.11 2.51 21.22
C LEU A 141 9.89 1.30 21.75
N VAL A 142 10.32 0.40 20.87
CA VAL A 142 11.16 -0.75 21.25
C VAL A 142 12.51 -0.28 21.78
N ARG A 143 13.16 0.68 21.10
CA ARG A 143 14.46 1.22 21.51
C ARG A 143 14.43 2.00 22.83
N ARG A 144 13.27 2.56 23.22
CA ARG A 144 13.09 3.23 24.52
C ARG A 144 12.84 2.27 25.69
N ARG A 145 12.53 0.99 25.40
CA ARG A 145 12.29 -0.06 26.40
C ARG A 145 13.51 -0.95 26.66
N ALA A 146 14.56 -0.85 25.83
CA ALA A 146 15.84 -1.52 26.00
C ALA A 146 16.86 -0.57 26.61
#